data_AF-A0A522EMZ5-F1
#
_entry.id   AF-A0A522EMZ5-F1
#
_cell.length_a   1.000
_cell.length_b   1.000
_cell.length_c   1.000
_cell.angle_alpha   90.00
_cell.angle_beta   90.00
_cell.angle_gamma   90.00
#
_symmetry.space_group_name_H-M   'P 1'
#
loop_
_entity.id
_entity.type
_entity.pdbx_description
1 polymer ?
#
loop_
_entity_poly.entity_id
_entity_poly.type
_entity_poly.pdbx_seq_one_letter_code
_entity_poly.pdbx_strand_id
1 'polypeptide(L)' 'TAVAASALSIAAGADLVDACKIGNYAAGIVVGKLGTTSTNTKELEQAIKDDE' A
#
# COMPACT_ATOMS: atom_id res chain seq x y z
N THR A 1 5.34 0.96 6.79
CA THR A 1 4.34 1.30 5.77
C THR A 1 3.45 0.11 5.40
N ALA A 2 4.01 -1.04 5.01
CA ALA A 2 3.22 -2.23 4.62
C ALA A 2 2.15 -2.67 5.66
N VAL A 3 2.58 -2.98 6.90
CA VAL A 3 1.68 -3.42 7.98
C VAL A 3 0.64 -2.35 8.31
N ALA A 4 1.03 -1.08 8.32
CA ALA A 4 0.12 0.03 8.59
C ALA A 4 -0.96 0.15 7.50
N ALA A 5 -0.58 0.01 6.22
CA ALA A 5 -1.51 0.04 5.10
C ALA A 5 -2.48 -1.16 5.16
N SER A 6 -2.00 -2.38 5.38
CA SER A 6 -2.88 -3.55 5.54
C SER A 6 -3.83 -3.42 6.72
N ALA A 7 -3.35 -2.97 7.89
CA ALA A 7 -4.19 -2.77 9.06
C ALA A 7 -5.27 -1.69 8.82
N LEU A 8 -4.92 -0.60 8.14
CA LEU A 8 -5.87 0.45 7.76
C LEU A 8 -6.93 -0.09 6.79
N SER A 9 -6.52 -0.88 5.78
CA SER A 9 -7.46 -1.50 4.84
C SER A 9 -8.44 -2.44 5.54
N ILE A 10 -7.96 -3.27 6.47
CA ILE A 10 -8.84 -4.13 7.28
C ILE A 10 -9.78 -3.27 8.13
N ALA A 11 -9.28 -2.22 8.77
CA ALA A 11 -10.10 -1.29 9.56
C ALA A 11 -11.15 -0.56 8.70
N ALA A 12 -10.87 -0.34 7.42
CA ALA A 12 -11.80 0.22 6.44
C ALA A 12 -12.80 -0.82 5.88
N GLY A 13 -12.72 -2.08 6.30
CA GLY A 13 -13.64 -3.15 5.89
C GLY A 13 -13.21 -3.92 4.66
N ALA A 14 -11.96 -3.80 4.20
CA ALA A 14 -11.43 -4.64 3.13
C ALA A 14 -11.29 -6.10 3.59
N ASP A 15 -11.43 -7.02 2.65
CA ASP A 15 -11.03 -8.42 2.86
C ASP A 15 -9.52 -8.52 3.11
N LEU A 16 -9.10 -9.63 3.73
CA LEU A 16 -7.70 -9.89 4.05
C LEU A 16 -6.82 -9.93 2.79
N VAL A 17 -7.29 -10.53 1.70
CA VAL A 17 -6.52 -10.62 0.45
C VAL A 17 -6.30 -9.22 -0.12
N ASP A 18 -7.34 -8.40 -0.21
CA ASP A 18 -7.25 -7.04 -0.72
C ASP A 18 -6.42 -6.13 0.20
N ALA A 19 -6.54 -6.28 1.52
CA ALA A 19 -5.68 -5.57 2.47
C ALA A 19 -4.20 -5.95 2.35
N CYS A 20 -3.90 -7.22 2.09
CA CYS A 20 -2.53 -7.68 1.81
C CYS A 20 -2.01 -7.12 0.48
N LYS A 21 -2.84 -7.09 -0.58
CA LYS A 21 -2.47 -6.45 -1.86
C LYS A 21 -2.11 -4.98 -1.65
N ILE A 22 -2.98 -4.21 -0.98
CA ILE A 22 -2.74 -2.80 -0.67
C ILE A 22 -1.44 -2.62 0.14
N GLY A 23 -1.21 -3.49 1.12
CA GLY A 23 0.04 -3.51 1.90
C GLY A 23 1.28 -3.74 1.04
N ASN A 24 1.20 -4.65 0.08
CA ASN A 24 2.29 -4.96 -0.85
C ASN A 24 2.58 -3.78 -1.79
N TYR A 25 1.56 -3.12 -2.35
CA TYR A 25 1.76 -1.89 -3.14
C TYR A 25 2.43 -0.79 -2.31
N ALA A 26 1.94 -0.55 -1.10
CA ALA A 26 2.52 0.42 -0.20
C ALA A 26 3.98 0.08 0.16
N ALA A 27 4.32 -1.21 0.27
CA ALA A 27 5.68 -1.69 0.47
C ALA A 27 6.57 -1.45 -0.76
N GLY A 28 6.09 -1.82 -1.95
CA GLY A 28 6.82 -1.67 -3.21
C GLY A 28 7.21 -0.22 -3.46
N ILE A 29 6.28 0.72 -3.23
CA ILE A 29 6.54 2.16 -3.39
C ILE A 29 7.68 2.62 -2.47
N VAL A 30 7.64 2.26 -1.18
CA VAL A 30 8.67 2.73 -0.22
C VAL A 30 10.02 2.06 -0.40
N VAL A 31 10.07 0.84 -0.93
CA VAL A 31 11.33 0.17 -1.29
C VAL A 31 12.01 0.86 -2.48
N GLY A 32 11.23 1.40 -3.42
CA GLY A 32 11.74 2.18 -4.56
C GLY A 32 12.17 3.61 -4.22
N LYS A 33 11.94 4.06 -2.98
CA LYS A 33 12.27 5.43 -2.54
C LYS A 33 13.59 5.47 -1.79
N LEU A 34 14.29 6.61 -1.91
CA LEU A 34 15.48 6.88 -1.11
C LEU A 34 15.08 7.15 0.35
N GLY A 35 15.65 6.36 1.27
CA GLY A 35 15.47 6.51 2.71
C GLY A 35 14.15 5.91 3.25
N THR A 36 13.90 6.10 4.55
CA THR A 36 12.69 5.58 5.26
C THR A 36 11.46 6.45 4.99
N THR A 37 11.20 6.75 3.72
CA THR A 37 10.16 7.66 3.29
C THR A 37 8.79 6.97 3.31
N SER A 38 7.74 7.69 3.71
CA SER A 38 6.36 7.19 3.63
C SER A 38 5.83 7.26 2.19
N THR A 39 4.81 6.45 1.90
CA THR A 39 3.97 6.64 0.71
C THR A 39 2.81 7.59 1.01
N ASN A 40 2.21 8.16 -0.03
CA ASN A 40 0.94 8.88 0.04
C ASN A 40 -0.16 8.18 -0.79
N THR A 41 -1.40 8.64 -0.65
CA THR A 41 -2.57 8.03 -1.31
C THR A 41 -2.46 8.05 -2.83
N LYS A 42 -1.98 9.15 -3.44
CA LYS A 42 -1.87 9.26 -4.91
C LYS A 42 -0.88 8.27 -5.49
N GLU A 43 0.25 8.06 -4.81
CA GLU A 43 1.26 7.07 -5.23
C GLU A 43 0.71 5.64 -5.13
N LEU A 44 -0.09 5.38 -4.10
CA LEU A 44 -0.73 4.09 -3.89
C LEU A 44 -1.80 3.81 -4.96
N GLU A 45 -2.67 4.79 -5.24
CA GLU A 45 -3.68 4.70 -6.30
C GLU A 45 -3.03 4.48 -7.68
N GLN A 46 -1.94 5.20 -7.97
CA GLN A 46 -1.21 5.03 -9.22
C GLN A 46 -0.58 3.64 -9.32
N ALA A 47 0.05 3.14 -8.25
CA ALA A 47 0.68 1.82 -8.26
C ALA A 47 -0.33 0.69 -8.43
N ILE A 48 -1.52 0.81 -7.84
CA ILE A 48 -2.61 -0.16 -8.02
C ILE A 48 -3.10 -0.14 -9.48
N LYS A 49 -3.31 1.06 -10.04
CA LYS A 49 -3.81 1.23 -11.41
C LYS A 49 -2.84 0.76 -12.49
N ASP A 50 -1.53 0.78 -12.23
CA ASP A 50 -0.51 0.34 -13.18
C ASP A 50 -0.40 -1.19 -13.28
N ASP A 51 -0.86 -1.91 -12.24
CA ASP A 51 -0.86 -3.39 -12.18
C ASP A 51 -2.15 -4.02 -12.75
N GLU A 52 -3.23 -3.23 -12.89
CA GLU A 52 -4.51 -3.61 -13.54
C GLU A 52 -4.44 -3.52 -15.08
#